data_AF-A0A7R9QFV6-F1
#
_entry.id   AF-A0A7R9QFV6-F1
#
_cell.length_a   1.000
_cell.length_b   1.000
_cell.length_c   1.000
_cell.angle_alpha   90.00
_cell.angle_beta   90.00
_cell.angle_gamma   90.00
#
_symmetry.space_group_name_H-M   'P 1'
#
loop_
_entity.id
_entity.type
_entity.pdbx_description
1 polymer ?
#
loop_
_entity_poly.entity_id
_entity_poly.type
_entity_poly.pdbx_seq_one_letter_code
_entity_poly.pdbx_strand_id
1 'polypeptide(L)'
;MDSEGVRVVAAPIASAIAAKQMPIIYIITPTYSRPTQIPEMTRLAQTLMHVKNILWIVVEDSTTKSVALMELLGRSDIPYVHLLAPKPKEHRNVLKDGRGVSNRLRALDWIRENCRSVADHQTAGVIYFADDDNTYDIRLFDEIRPTKGVSVFPVGLIEGTGLSAPILNNVTAKVIGWHDPCPGRKFGVDMAGFAISLDLFLSRPNVSMVYKAGFVEDSFLRS
;
A
#
# COMPACT_ATOMS: atom_id res chain seq x y z
N MET A 1 -23.70 -2.60 -8.78
CA MET A 1 -22.46 -2.99 -8.09
C MET A 1 -22.24 -4.45 -8.40
N ASP A 2 -21.17 -4.73 -9.13
CA ASP A 2 -20.55 -6.02 -9.36
C ASP A 2 -20.07 -6.64 -8.03
N SER A 3 -19.80 -7.96 -8.02
CA SER A 3 -19.39 -8.73 -6.82
C SER A 3 -18.15 -8.15 -6.12
N GLU A 4 -17.28 -7.47 -6.86
CA GLU A 4 -16.08 -6.82 -6.34
C GLU A 4 -16.30 -5.37 -5.86
N GLY A 5 -17.47 -4.78 -6.05
CA GLY A 5 -17.78 -3.44 -5.54
C GLY A 5 -16.80 -2.38 -6.05
N VAL A 6 -16.42 -2.47 -7.32
CA VAL A 6 -15.45 -1.57 -7.95
C VAL A 6 -16.15 -0.26 -8.30
N ARG A 7 -15.57 0.88 -7.88
CA ARG A 7 -16.07 2.19 -8.29
C ARG A 7 -14.94 3.03 -8.84
N VAL A 8 -15.00 3.28 -10.16
CA VAL A 8 -14.12 4.21 -10.86
C VAL A 8 -14.92 5.49 -11.12
N VAL A 9 -14.47 6.61 -10.54
CA VAL A 9 -15.11 7.92 -10.75
C VAL A 9 -14.49 8.58 -11.98
N ALA A 10 -15.32 9.03 -12.93
CA ALA A 10 -14.82 9.76 -14.10
C ALA A 10 -14.43 11.20 -13.73
N ALA A 11 -13.22 11.61 -14.09
CA ALA A 11 -12.74 12.98 -13.86
C ALA A 11 -13.22 13.96 -14.97
N PRO A 12 -13.38 15.26 -14.67
CA PRO A 12 -13.65 16.30 -15.69
C PRO A 12 -12.55 16.34 -16.77
N ILE A 13 -12.88 16.72 -18.00
CA ILE A 13 -11.99 16.62 -19.19
C ILE A 13 -10.60 17.26 -18.99
N ALA A 14 -10.51 18.44 -18.37
CA ALA A 14 -9.22 19.08 -18.07
C ALA A 14 -8.40 18.32 -17.00
N SER A 15 -9.08 17.74 -16.01
CA SER A 15 -8.48 16.86 -15.00
C SER A 15 -8.05 15.51 -15.59
N ALA A 16 -8.78 15.01 -16.59
CA ALA A 16 -8.44 13.77 -17.29
C ALA A 16 -7.17 13.90 -18.13
N ILE A 17 -6.90 15.06 -18.74
CA ILE A 17 -5.67 15.31 -19.50
C ILE A 17 -4.44 15.39 -18.57
N ALA A 18 -4.55 16.06 -17.43
CA ALA A 18 -3.48 16.09 -16.43
C ALA A 18 -3.26 14.72 -15.76
N ALA A 19 -4.35 13.97 -15.48
CA ALA A 19 -4.28 12.60 -14.99
C ALA A 19 -3.64 11.64 -16.01
N LYS A 20 -3.73 11.92 -17.31
CA LYS A 20 -3.05 11.14 -18.36
C LYS A 20 -1.52 11.32 -18.36
N GLN A 21 -0.97 12.33 -17.68
CA GLN A 21 0.48 12.55 -17.51
C GLN A 21 0.99 12.27 -16.09
N MET A 22 0.12 12.34 -15.08
CA MET A 22 0.49 12.11 -13.68
C MET A 22 0.50 10.60 -13.38
N PRO A 23 1.59 10.02 -12.81
CA PRO A 23 1.57 8.63 -12.41
C PRO A 23 0.47 8.34 -11.37
N ILE A 24 -0.26 7.24 -11.55
CA ILE A 24 -1.28 6.80 -10.58
C ILE A 24 -0.62 6.16 -9.36
N ILE A 25 -1.17 6.38 -8.16
CA ILE A 25 -0.74 5.68 -6.94
C ILE A 25 -1.80 4.64 -6.54
N TYR A 26 -1.42 3.37 -6.55
CA TYR A 26 -2.20 2.25 -6.02
C TYR A 26 -1.94 2.13 -4.52
N ILE A 27 -2.86 2.64 -3.72
CA ILE A 27 -2.75 2.66 -2.26
C ILE A 27 -3.41 1.39 -1.73
N ILE A 28 -2.62 0.48 -1.18
CA ILE A 28 -3.07 -0.78 -0.61
C ILE A 28 -3.27 -0.60 0.89
N THR A 29 -4.52 -0.73 1.35
CA THR A 29 -4.87 -0.61 2.76
C THR A 29 -5.49 -1.91 3.27
N PRO A 30 -4.74 -2.72 4.03
CA PRO A 30 -5.31 -3.81 4.78
C PRO A 30 -6.14 -3.27 5.96
N THR A 31 -7.33 -3.81 6.17
CA THR A 31 -8.18 -3.48 7.33
C THR A 31 -8.84 -4.74 7.87
N TYR A 32 -9.30 -4.68 9.12
CA TYR A 32 -10.09 -5.73 9.75
C TYR A 32 -11.10 -5.13 10.74
N SER A 33 -12.13 -5.90 11.09
CA SER A 33 -13.17 -5.46 12.02
C SER A 33 -12.63 -5.31 13.44
N ARG A 34 -12.78 -4.10 13.98
CA ARG A 34 -12.43 -3.72 15.37
C ARG A 34 -13.17 -2.43 15.74
N PRO A 35 -13.29 -2.07 17.03
CA PRO A 35 -14.02 -0.88 17.45
C PRO A 35 -13.57 0.42 16.76
N THR A 36 -12.28 0.55 16.47
CA THR A 36 -11.72 1.74 15.83
C THR A 36 -11.70 1.70 14.30
N GLN A 37 -12.12 0.61 13.64
CA GLN A 37 -12.01 0.45 12.18
C GLN A 37 -12.57 1.64 11.39
N ILE A 38 -13.83 2.01 11.65
CA ILE A 38 -14.49 3.08 10.91
C ILE A 38 -13.86 4.45 11.19
N PRO A 39 -13.54 4.81 12.46
CA PRO A 39 -12.73 6.00 12.74
C PRO A 39 -11.38 6.05 12.00
N GLU A 40 -10.58 4.98 12.03
CA GLU A 40 -9.27 4.93 11.36
C GLU A 40 -9.42 5.11 9.83
N MET A 41 -10.35 4.35 9.23
CA MET A 41 -10.64 4.47 7.79
C MET A 41 -11.20 5.85 7.42
N THR A 42 -11.93 6.52 8.32
CA THR A 42 -12.47 7.86 8.07
C THR A 42 -11.35 8.89 7.95
N ARG A 43 -10.42 8.93 8.89
CA ARG A 43 -9.30 9.89 8.84
C ARG A 43 -8.33 9.59 7.69
N LEU A 44 -8.13 8.31 7.36
CA LEU A 44 -7.34 7.93 6.20
C LEU A 44 -8.02 8.39 4.91
N ALA A 45 -9.32 8.11 4.74
CA ALA A 45 -10.09 8.60 3.59
C ALA A 45 -9.98 10.13 3.45
N GLN A 46 -10.20 10.88 4.53
CA GLN A 46 -10.09 12.34 4.52
C GLN A 46 -8.70 12.84 4.12
N THR A 47 -7.63 12.13 4.52
CA THR A 47 -6.27 12.44 4.06
C THR A 47 -6.13 12.17 2.55
N LEU A 48 -6.59 11.01 2.09
CA LEU A 48 -6.47 10.58 0.70
C LEU A 48 -7.34 11.39 -0.27
N MET A 49 -8.41 12.02 0.19
CA MET A 49 -9.24 12.94 -0.60
C MET A 49 -8.44 14.14 -1.14
N HIS A 50 -7.30 14.47 -0.54
CA HIS A 50 -6.40 15.53 -1.00
C HIS A 50 -5.36 15.06 -2.02
N VAL A 51 -5.25 13.75 -2.25
CA VAL A 51 -4.20 13.16 -3.10
C VAL A 51 -4.74 12.92 -4.51
N LYS A 52 -4.06 13.48 -5.50
CA LYS A 52 -4.48 13.37 -6.91
C LYS A 52 -4.07 12.04 -7.53
N ASN A 53 -4.89 11.58 -8.48
CA ASN A 53 -4.67 10.39 -9.30
C ASN A 53 -4.24 9.17 -8.48
N ILE A 54 -5.15 8.71 -7.61
CA ILE A 54 -4.96 7.52 -6.78
C ILE A 54 -6.05 6.49 -7.07
N LEU A 55 -5.73 5.23 -6.83
CA LEU A 55 -6.71 4.15 -6.68
C LEU A 55 -6.54 3.54 -5.29
N TRP A 56 -7.59 3.61 -4.48
CA TRP A 56 -7.56 3.07 -3.13
C TRP A 56 -8.04 1.62 -3.11
N ILE A 57 -7.12 0.68 -2.90
CA ILE A 57 -7.40 -0.75 -2.82
C ILE A 57 -7.53 -1.12 -1.34
N VAL A 58 -8.77 -1.22 -0.88
CA VAL A 58 -9.10 -1.59 0.49
C VAL A 58 -9.38 -3.07 0.55
N VAL A 59 -8.61 -3.78 1.38
CA VAL A 59 -8.76 -5.23 1.52
C VAL A 59 -9.11 -5.56 2.95
N GLU A 60 -10.28 -6.16 3.14
CA GLU A 60 -10.81 -6.48 4.46
C GLU A 60 -10.50 -7.94 4.83
N ASP A 61 -9.92 -8.16 6.02
CA ASP A 61 -9.76 -9.49 6.62
C ASP A 61 -11.12 -9.98 7.13
N SER A 62 -11.94 -10.42 6.16
CA SER A 62 -13.30 -10.89 6.37
C SER A 62 -13.72 -11.80 5.22
N THR A 63 -14.74 -12.61 5.45
CA THR A 63 -15.42 -13.39 4.39
C THR A 63 -16.60 -12.63 3.79
N THR A 64 -16.96 -11.46 4.34
CA THR A 64 -18.08 -10.63 3.88
C THR A 64 -17.71 -9.15 3.97
N LYS A 65 -18.25 -8.35 3.05
CA LYS A 65 -17.99 -6.90 3.02
C LYS A 65 -18.76 -6.19 4.13
N SER A 66 -18.07 -5.37 4.92
CA SER A 66 -18.72 -4.52 5.92
C SER A 66 -19.58 -3.44 5.27
N VAL A 67 -20.85 -3.34 5.67
CA VAL A 67 -21.78 -2.30 5.19
C VAL A 67 -21.26 -0.91 5.52
N ALA A 68 -20.83 -0.70 6.76
CA ALA A 68 -20.29 0.60 7.20
C ALA A 68 -19.04 1.01 6.41
N LEU A 69 -18.19 0.04 6.04
CA LEU A 69 -17.02 0.32 5.22
C LEU A 69 -17.41 0.65 3.78
N MET A 70 -18.37 -0.07 3.19
CA MET A 70 -18.88 0.23 1.86
C MET A 70 -19.52 1.63 1.78
N GLU A 71 -20.29 2.02 2.81
CA GLU A 71 -20.86 3.36 2.91
C GLU A 71 -19.78 4.45 3.01
N LEU A 72 -18.75 4.21 3.83
CA LEU A 72 -17.61 5.12 3.97
C LEU A 72 -16.86 5.30 2.66
N LEU A 73 -16.53 4.20 1.97
CA LEU A 73 -15.86 4.23 0.66
C LEU A 73 -16.74 4.95 -0.37
N GLY A 74 -18.04 4.65 -0.39
CA GLY A 74 -19.02 5.24 -1.31
C GLY A 74 -19.15 6.75 -1.18
N ARG A 75 -18.98 7.32 0.02
CA ARG A 75 -19.06 8.77 0.25
C ARG A 75 -17.71 9.51 0.21
N SER A 76 -16.60 8.80 -0.01
CA SER A 76 -15.26 9.40 -0.02
C SER A 76 -14.91 10.10 -1.34
N ASP A 77 -15.64 9.80 -2.42
CA ASP A 77 -15.36 10.22 -3.81
C ASP A 77 -13.96 9.82 -4.35
N ILE A 78 -13.22 9.00 -3.61
CA ILE A 78 -11.95 8.40 -4.05
C ILE A 78 -12.27 7.18 -4.93
N PRO A 79 -11.64 7.00 -6.11
CA PRO A 79 -11.73 5.74 -6.84
C PRO A 79 -11.21 4.58 -5.98
N TYR A 80 -11.99 3.49 -5.85
CA TYR A 80 -11.63 2.40 -4.96
C TYR A 80 -11.96 1.00 -5.50
N VAL A 81 -11.28 0.01 -4.93
CA VAL A 81 -11.55 -1.42 -5.05
C VAL A 81 -11.72 -1.98 -3.63
N HIS A 82 -12.82 -2.68 -3.36
CA HIS A 82 -13.06 -3.32 -2.06
C HIS A 82 -12.96 -4.84 -2.18
N LEU A 83 -11.86 -5.40 -1.67
CA LEU A 83 -11.56 -6.82 -1.72
C LEU A 83 -11.71 -7.48 -0.34
N LEU A 84 -11.84 -8.80 -0.36
CA LEU A 84 -11.87 -9.65 0.84
C LEU A 84 -10.67 -10.60 0.81
N ALA A 85 -10.00 -10.74 1.95
CA ALA A 85 -8.88 -11.67 2.12
C ALA A 85 -8.85 -12.21 3.56
N PRO A 86 -9.67 -13.22 3.88
CA PRO A 86 -9.72 -13.78 5.22
C PRO A 86 -8.37 -14.42 5.57
N LYS A 87 -7.80 -14.08 6.73
CA LYS A 87 -6.56 -14.67 7.22
C LYS A 87 -6.68 -16.20 7.32
N PRO A 88 -5.72 -16.97 6.78
CA PRO A 88 -5.70 -18.43 6.89
C PRO A 88 -5.77 -18.90 8.33
N LYS A 89 -6.41 -20.04 8.57
CA LYS A 89 -6.69 -20.54 9.93
C LYS A 89 -5.42 -20.84 10.72
N GLU A 90 -4.39 -21.32 10.03
CA GLU A 90 -3.08 -21.69 10.56
C GLU A 90 -2.34 -20.47 11.13
N HIS A 91 -2.70 -19.27 10.66
CA HIS A 91 -2.12 -18.00 11.04
C HIS A 91 -3.01 -17.19 11.99
N ARG A 92 -4.20 -17.69 12.36
CA ARG A 92 -5.08 -17.02 13.32
C ARG A 92 -4.56 -17.19 14.74
N ASN A 93 -4.60 -16.13 15.54
CA ASN A 93 -4.17 -16.10 16.94
C ASN A 93 -2.68 -16.43 17.19
N VAL A 94 -1.85 -16.39 16.16
CA VAL A 94 -0.40 -16.54 16.31
C VAL A 94 0.22 -15.17 16.56
N LEU A 95 0.75 -14.96 17.78
CA LEU A 95 1.29 -13.66 18.23
C LEU A 95 2.45 -13.13 17.38
N LYS A 96 3.20 -14.01 16.70
CA LYS A 96 4.39 -13.65 15.90
C LYS A 96 4.13 -13.63 14.39
N ASP A 97 2.88 -13.69 13.96
CA ASP A 97 2.55 -13.64 12.55
C ASP A 97 2.49 -12.22 12.01
N GLY A 98 2.92 -12.07 10.76
CA GLY A 98 2.71 -10.84 10.01
C GLY A 98 1.22 -10.51 9.91
N ARG A 99 0.84 -9.28 10.26
CA ARG A 99 -0.53 -8.75 10.09
C ARG A 99 -0.73 -8.28 8.67
N GLY A 100 -1.95 -8.42 8.13
CA GLY A 100 -2.33 -7.92 6.81
C GLY A 100 -1.64 -8.59 5.61
N VAL A 101 -0.93 -9.70 5.80
CA VAL A 101 -0.21 -10.39 4.71
C VAL A 101 -1.17 -10.87 3.61
N SER A 102 -2.25 -11.57 3.98
CA SER A 102 -3.27 -12.06 3.03
C SER A 102 -3.90 -10.91 2.24
N ASN A 103 -4.17 -9.81 2.94
CA ASN A 103 -4.76 -8.60 2.38
C ASN A 103 -3.86 -7.96 1.32
N ARG A 104 -2.57 -7.76 1.66
CA ARG A 104 -1.58 -7.19 0.73
C ARG A 104 -1.36 -8.09 -0.48
N LEU A 105 -1.24 -9.41 -0.28
CA LEU A 105 -1.11 -10.36 -1.38
C LEU A 105 -2.34 -10.33 -2.31
N ARG A 106 -3.56 -10.32 -1.76
CA ARG A 106 -4.80 -10.23 -2.57
C ARG A 106 -4.88 -8.94 -3.39
N ALA A 107 -4.43 -7.82 -2.84
CA ALA A 107 -4.33 -6.56 -3.58
C ALA A 107 -3.30 -6.63 -4.71
N LEU A 108 -2.13 -7.21 -4.46
CA LEU A 108 -1.08 -7.39 -5.46
C LEU A 108 -1.53 -8.31 -6.61
N ASP A 109 -2.27 -9.38 -6.30
CA ASP A 109 -2.86 -10.25 -7.31
C ASP A 109 -3.90 -9.50 -8.16
N TRP A 110 -4.76 -8.71 -7.52
CA TRP A 110 -5.71 -7.85 -8.25
C TRP A 110 -4.99 -6.87 -9.20
N ILE A 111 -3.89 -6.23 -8.74
CA ILE A 111 -3.08 -5.34 -9.58
C ILE A 111 -2.51 -6.10 -10.78
N ARG A 112 -1.97 -7.32 -10.59
CA ARG A 112 -1.45 -8.13 -11.70
C ARG A 112 -2.54 -8.49 -12.71
N GLU A 113 -3.73 -8.84 -12.24
CA GLU A 113 -4.85 -9.23 -13.10
C GLU A 113 -5.37 -8.06 -13.92
N ASN A 114 -5.41 -6.85 -13.33
CA ASN A 114 -6.10 -5.70 -13.91
C ASN A 114 -5.17 -4.67 -14.58
N CYS A 115 -3.87 -4.66 -14.26
CA CYS A 115 -2.95 -3.62 -14.74
C CYS A 115 -1.91 -4.13 -15.75
N ARG A 116 -1.93 -5.42 -16.14
CA ARG A 116 -0.98 -5.99 -17.12
C ARG A 116 -1.13 -5.41 -18.53
N SER A 117 -2.34 -5.16 -19.01
CA SER A 117 -2.61 -4.59 -20.35
C SER A 117 -2.33 -3.08 -20.43
N VAL A 118 -2.15 -2.44 -19.28
CA VAL A 118 -1.88 -1.01 -19.13
C VAL A 118 -0.38 -0.70 -19.22
N ALA A 119 0.46 -1.75 -19.24
CA ALA A 119 1.92 -1.68 -19.23
C ALA A 119 2.58 -1.52 -20.62
N ASP A 120 1.83 -1.06 -21.63
CA ASP A 120 2.36 -0.61 -22.94
C ASP A 120 3.13 0.74 -22.82
N HIS A 121 4.00 0.82 -21.80
CA HIS A 121 5.02 1.85 -21.55
C HIS A 121 4.50 3.29 -21.37
N GLN A 122 3.17 3.47 -21.29
CA GLN A 122 2.55 4.79 -21.16
C GLN A 122 1.96 5.07 -19.78
N THR A 123 1.85 4.07 -18.90
CA THR A 123 1.16 4.25 -17.61
C THR A 123 2.13 4.12 -16.45
N ALA A 124 2.82 5.22 -16.15
CA ALA A 124 3.60 5.33 -14.93
C ALA A 124 2.69 5.10 -13.72
N GLY A 125 3.06 4.18 -12.82
CA GLY A 125 2.28 3.87 -11.62
C GLY A 125 3.18 3.49 -10.45
N VAL A 126 2.68 3.72 -9.25
CA VAL A 126 3.40 3.42 -8.00
C VAL A 126 2.46 2.66 -7.05
N ILE A 127 2.96 1.60 -6.44
CA ILE A 127 2.28 0.84 -5.40
C ILE A 127 2.79 1.31 -4.04
N TYR A 128 1.87 1.64 -3.13
CA TYR A 128 2.18 2.05 -1.78
C TYR A 128 1.32 1.29 -0.77
N PHE A 129 1.94 0.77 0.28
CA PHE A 129 1.23 0.09 1.37
C PHE A 129 0.94 1.10 2.47
N ALA A 130 -0.33 1.34 2.72
CA ALA A 130 -0.79 2.28 3.73
C ALA A 130 -1.73 1.58 4.71
N ASP A 131 -1.19 1.16 5.87
CA ASP A 131 -1.99 0.61 6.96
C ASP A 131 -2.98 1.67 7.48
N ASP A 132 -4.16 1.22 7.90
CA ASP A 132 -5.29 2.09 8.20
C ASP A 132 -5.11 2.94 9.47
N ASP A 133 -4.23 2.53 10.37
CA ASP A 133 -3.95 3.17 11.65
C ASP A 133 -2.72 4.12 11.63
N ASN A 134 -2.05 4.25 10.51
CA ASN A 134 -0.88 5.13 10.36
C ASN A 134 -1.30 6.57 10.00
N THR A 135 -0.39 7.54 10.16
CA THR A 135 -0.62 8.96 9.80
C THR A 135 0.28 9.34 8.62
N TYR A 136 -0.31 9.96 7.59
CA TYR A 136 0.39 10.31 6.36
C TYR A 136 0.30 11.81 6.11
N ASP A 137 1.45 12.46 5.92
CA ASP A 137 1.50 13.81 5.38
C ASP A 137 1.21 13.76 3.88
N ILE A 138 0.37 14.66 3.36
CA ILE A 138 -0.01 14.67 1.94
C ILE A 138 1.20 14.82 1.00
N ARG A 139 2.28 15.45 1.46
CA ARG A 139 3.53 15.62 0.70
C ARG A 139 4.19 14.30 0.37
N LEU A 140 4.01 13.27 1.20
CA LEU A 140 4.56 11.93 0.95
C LEU A 140 4.13 11.39 -0.42
N PHE A 141 2.86 11.62 -0.79
CA PHE A 141 2.33 11.10 -2.04
C PHE A 141 2.93 11.77 -3.27
N ASP A 142 3.45 13.00 -3.14
CA ASP A 142 4.19 13.66 -4.22
C ASP A 142 5.63 13.11 -4.30
N GLU A 143 6.26 12.81 -3.18
CA GLU A 143 7.62 12.23 -3.10
C GLU A 143 7.72 10.82 -3.68
N ILE A 144 6.71 9.97 -3.47
CA ILE A 144 6.74 8.58 -3.97
C ILE A 144 6.27 8.45 -5.42
N ARG A 145 5.54 9.43 -5.95
CA ARG A 145 4.97 9.39 -7.30
C ARG A 145 6.00 9.18 -8.43
N PRO A 146 7.22 9.76 -8.40
CA PRO A 146 8.21 9.55 -9.45
C PRO A 146 8.98 8.22 -9.34
N THR A 147 8.66 7.33 -8.40
CA THR A 147 9.39 6.07 -8.18
C THR A 147 9.54 5.22 -9.45
N LYS A 148 10.79 4.86 -9.78
CA LYS A 148 11.14 4.04 -10.96
C LYS A 148 11.47 2.59 -10.63
N GLY A 149 11.94 2.32 -9.41
CA GLY A 149 12.18 0.98 -8.89
C GLY A 149 11.55 0.86 -7.52
N VAL A 150 12.34 1.11 -6.48
CA VAL A 150 11.86 1.19 -5.10
C VAL A 150 12.36 2.50 -4.49
N SER A 151 11.47 3.30 -3.94
CA SER A 151 11.81 4.45 -3.09
C SER A 151 11.72 4.04 -1.63
N VAL A 152 12.64 4.53 -0.80
CA VAL A 152 12.65 4.29 0.65
C VAL A 152 12.83 5.60 1.39
N PHE A 153 12.19 5.73 2.55
CA PHE A 153 12.17 6.97 3.33
C PHE A 153 11.94 6.68 4.82
N PRO A 154 12.24 7.65 5.71
CA PRO A 154 12.09 7.45 7.15
C PRO A 154 10.64 7.30 7.60
N VAL A 155 10.41 6.47 8.61
CA VAL A 155 9.12 6.27 9.30
C VAL A 155 9.32 6.53 10.79
N GLY A 156 8.52 7.43 11.35
CA GLY A 156 8.57 7.78 12.78
C GLY A 156 7.73 6.84 13.65
N LEU A 157 7.88 6.97 14.97
CA LEU A 157 7.10 6.25 15.99
C LEU A 157 7.21 4.72 15.92
N ILE A 158 8.31 4.22 15.34
CA ILE A 158 8.62 2.79 15.31
C ILE A 158 9.01 2.33 16.72
N GLU A 159 8.41 1.24 17.19
CA GLU A 159 8.68 0.69 18.52
C GLU A 159 10.18 0.35 18.69
N GLY A 160 10.75 0.74 19.84
CA GLY A 160 12.15 0.48 20.18
C GLY A 160 13.14 1.57 19.74
N THR A 161 13.07 2.05 18.50
CA THR A 161 14.02 3.08 17.98
C THR A 161 13.40 4.46 17.84
N GLY A 162 12.07 4.57 17.80
CA GLY A 162 11.33 5.79 17.45
C GLY A 162 11.41 6.17 15.97
N LEU A 163 12.26 5.49 15.19
CA LEU A 163 12.57 5.78 13.80
C LEU A 163 13.02 4.50 13.07
N SER A 164 12.47 4.25 11.89
CA SER A 164 13.06 3.35 10.88
C SER A 164 13.52 4.20 9.70
N ALA A 165 14.77 4.11 9.27
CA ALA A 165 15.29 4.96 8.20
C ALA A 165 16.44 4.32 7.39
N PRO A 166 16.52 4.60 6.06
CA PRO A 166 17.71 4.29 5.28
C PRO A 166 18.91 5.12 5.75
N ILE A 167 20.07 4.48 5.83
CA ILE A 167 21.35 5.17 6.03
C ILE A 167 21.95 5.40 4.64
N LEU A 168 22.19 6.66 4.30
CA LEU A 168 22.72 7.06 3.00
C LEU A 168 24.22 7.34 3.06
N ASN A 169 24.91 7.05 1.97
CA ASN A 169 26.26 7.55 1.74
C ASN A 169 26.17 9.03 1.31
N ASN A 170 26.78 9.92 2.09
CA ASN A 170 26.70 11.37 1.89
C ASN A 170 27.22 11.89 0.55
N VAL A 171 28.00 11.10 -0.20
CA VAL A 171 28.55 11.50 -1.50
C VAL A 171 27.71 10.95 -2.65
N THR A 172 27.34 9.68 -2.58
CA THR A 172 26.65 8.99 -3.69
C THR A 172 25.13 9.01 -3.57
N ALA A 173 24.59 9.43 -2.42
CA ALA A 173 23.19 9.31 -2.04
C ALA A 173 22.61 7.88 -2.12
N LYS A 174 23.49 6.86 -2.17
CA LYS A 174 23.09 5.45 -2.17
C LYS A 174 22.82 4.97 -0.75
N VAL A 175 21.84 4.08 -0.60
CA VAL A 175 21.59 3.37 0.65
C VAL A 175 22.76 2.44 0.94
N ILE A 176 23.33 2.55 2.14
CA ILE A 176 24.46 1.73 2.63
C ILE A 176 24.13 0.94 3.90
N GLY A 177 22.97 1.18 4.50
CA GLY A 177 22.53 0.49 5.69
C GLY A 177 21.14 0.95 6.13
N TRP A 178 20.72 0.50 7.31
CA TRP A 178 19.41 0.78 7.88
C TRP A 178 19.53 1.10 9.36
N HIS A 179 18.81 2.11 9.82
CA HIS A 179 18.53 2.33 11.23
C HIS A 179 17.13 1.75 11.50
N ASP A 180 17.07 0.57 12.09
CA ASP A 180 15.81 -0.17 12.25
C ASP A 180 15.91 -1.17 13.42
N PRO A 181 14.84 -1.38 14.23
CA PRO A 181 14.90 -2.23 15.42
C PRO A 181 15.02 -3.73 15.12
N CYS A 182 14.71 -4.19 13.90
CA CYS A 182 14.62 -5.61 13.59
C CYS A 182 15.94 -6.14 12.98
N PRO A 183 16.72 -6.95 13.73
CA PRO A 183 18.01 -7.44 13.26
C PRO A 183 17.88 -8.54 12.20
N GLY A 184 18.91 -8.69 11.36
CA GLY A 184 19.03 -9.79 10.40
C GLY A 184 18.30 -9.60 9.06
N ARG A 185 17.76 -8.41 8.80
CA ARG A 185 17.11 -8.04 7.54
C ARG A 185 18.12 -7.50 6.53
N LYS A 186 17.91 -7.78 5.24
CA LYS A 186 18.65 -7.11 4.15
C LYS A 186 18.06 -5.73 3.88
N PHE A 187 16.73 -5.63 3.98
CA PHE A 187 15.97 -4.39 3.87
C PHE A 187 15.34 -4.08 5.23
N GLY A 188 16.05 -3.27 6.03
CA GLY A 188 15.57 -2.79 7.33
C GLY A 188 14.63 -1.61 7.16
N VAL A 189 13.40 -1.87 6.74
CA VAL A 189 12.35 -0.86 6.57
C VAL A 189 11.05 -1.31 7.21
N ASP A 190 10.24 -0.35 7.64
CA ASP A 190 8.83 -0.56 7.95
C ASP A 190 7.99 -0.64 6.65
N MET A 191 6.81 -1.26 6.72
CA MET A 191 5.90 -1.39 5.57
C MET A 191 5.49 -0.03 4.98
N ALA A 192 5.31 0.99 5.82
CA ALA A 192 4.98 2.34 5.38
C ALA A 192 6.18 3.10 4.79
N GLY A 193 7.40 2.57 4.92
CA GLY A 193 8.66 3.26 4.61
C GLY A 193 9.17 3.10 3.18
N PHE A 194 8.40 2.49 2.29
CA PHE A 194 8.80 2.32 0.90
C PHE A 194 7.62 2.33 -0.08
N ALA A 195 7.92 2.62 -1.35
CA ALA A 195 6.98 2.50 -2.46
C ALA A 195 7.66 1.86 -3.68
N ILE A 196 6.89 1.24 -4.57
CA ILE A 196 7.41 0.41 -5.66
C ILE A 196 6.81 0.85 -6.99
N SER A 197 7.60 0.91 -8.05
CA SER A 197 7.06 1.14 -9.39
C SER A 197 6.22 -0.04 -9.85
N LEU A 198 5.07 0.27 -10.46
CA LEU A 198 4.18 -0.75 -11.03
C LEU A 198 4.93 -1.65 -12.02
N ASP A 199 5.77 -1.07 -12.88
CA ASP A 199 6.56 -1.80 -13.87
C ASP A 199 7.51 -2.83 -13.23
N LEU A 200 8.23 -2.43 -12.17
CA LEU A 200 9.11 -3.35 -11.45
C LEU A 200 8.30 -4.49 -10.86
N PHE A 201 7.17 -4.19 -10.20
CA PHE A 201 6.31 -5.22 -9.61
C PHE A 201 5.77 -6.19 -10.67
N LEU A 202 5.25 -5.68 -11.80
CA LEU A 202 4.71 -6.52 -12.88
C LEU A 202 5.80 -7.37 -13.56
N SER A 203 7.04 -6.89 -13.63
CA SER A 203 8.20 -7.66 -14.12
C SER A 203 8.62 -8.82 -13.20
N ARG A 204 8.11 -8.86 -11.96
CA ARG A 204 8.47 -9.84 -10.93
C ARG A 204 7.26 -10.73 -10.60
N PRO A 205 7.08 -11.87 -11.29
CA PRO A 205 5.89 -12.70 -11.14
C PRO A 205 5.80 -13.45 -9.81
N ASN A 206 6.95 -13.68 -9.15
CA ASN A 206 7.05 -14.55 -7.96
C ASN A 206 7.15 -13.77 -6.65
N VAL A 207 6.80 -12.48 -6.65
CA VAL A 207 6.80 -11.66 -5.44
C VAL A 207 5.79 -12.17 -4.43
N SER A 208 6.22 -12.31 -3.17
CA SER A 208 5.42 -12.86 -2.08
C SER A 208 5.81 -12.24 -0.72
N MET A 209 5.06 -12.54 0.32
CA MET A 209 5.25 -12.08 1.69
C MET A 209 5.16 -13.27 2.64
N VAL A 210 6.11 -13.40 3.57
CA VAL A 210 6.04 -14.44 4.61
C VAL A 210 5.13 -14.01 5.75
N TYR A 211 4.41 -14.97 6.35
CA TYR A 211 3.64 -14.74 7.58
C TYR A 211 4.54 -14.75 8.82
N LYS A 212 5.51 -13.82 8.88
CA LYS A 212 6.45 -13.70 10.00
C LYS A 212 6.64 -12.23 10.36
N ALA A 213 6.25 -11.86 11.58
CA ALA A 213 6.39 -10.50 12.08
C ALA A 213 7.85 -10.03 11.99
N GLY A 214 8.04 -8.79 11.52
CA GLY A 214 9.34 -8.18 11.25
C GLY A 214 9.99 -8.58 9.92
N PHE A 215 9.57 -9.68 9.28
CA PHE A 215 10.19 -10.18 8.04
C PHE A 215 9.29 -10.08 6.81
N VAL A 216 8.08 -9.50 6.95
CA VAL A 216 7.12 -9.35 5.86
C VAL A 216 7.74 -8.50 4.74
N GLU A 217 8.23 -7.31 5.10
CA GLU A 217 8.84 -6.31 4.22
C GLU A 217 10.11 -6.87 3.57
N ASP A 218 11.00 -7.46 4.38
CA ASP A 218 12.28 -8.01 3.91
C ASP A 218 12.07 -9.15 2.91
N SER A 219 11.11 -10.05 3.17
CA SER A 219 10.80 -11.15 2.25
C SER A 219 10.30 -10.66 0.90
N PHE A 220 9.49 -9.60 0.91
CA PHE A 220 8.89 -9.01 -0.27
C PHE A 220 9.92 -8.22 -1.09
N LEU A 221 10.73 -7.38 -0.46
CA LEU A 221 11.76 -6.60 -1.16
C LEU A 221 12.92 -7.46 -1.71
N ARG A 222 13.09 -8.69 -1.22
CA ARG A 222 14.07 -9.65 -1.75
C ARG A 222 13.61 -10.37 -3.01
N SER A 223 12.30 -10.45 -3.24
CA SER A 223 11.69 -11.30 -4.27
C SER A 223 11.77 -10.76 -5.70
#